data_AF-A0A0F7S0Q6-F1
#
_entry.id   AF-A0A0F7S0Q6-F1
#
_cell.length_a   1.000
_cell.length_b   1.000
_cell.length_c   1.000
_cell.angle_alpha   90.00
_cell.angle_beta   90.00
_cell.angle_gamma   90.00
#
_symmetry.space_group_name_H-M   'P 1'
#
loop_
_entity.id
_entity.type
_entity.pdbx_description
1 polymer ?
#
loop_
_entity_poly.entity_id
_entity_poly.type
_entity_poly.pdbx_seq_one_letter_code
_entity_poly.pdbx_strand_id
1 'polypeptide(L)'
;RWVTGHDYDYEEYPYDQQYYEKNDTSVFFISRKHPEVYTEFRQRAEWGNATYAARNHTGLYSRNNNNVVTHTEFIDTGKLSFDHGPVLGPDNSFAFAVDFDAKHADKDALFVVGHMRTPYVNYIRAKHPGTNSTKSYQEDRYGYWQTEFGDKLEDAVAFFVNDFDSALANAKAFDKQVLEDSRAAVGGGEVGDQYAAITQLSLRQAFATFEITVSKDSKSRYNKTDTLLFLKEISSNGDMSTVDVIFPLFPLLSYANPDLLRDLMLPIFEYTESGLYPNKWCVHDLGVYPNAFGHDDGNDEPMQVE
;
A
#
# COMPACT_ATOMS: atom_id res chain seq x y z
N ARG A 1 8.36 15.71 3.99
CA ARG A 1 6.91 15.76 3.70
C ARG A 1 6.64 15.14 2.33
N TRP A 2 5.52 14.42 2.15
CA TRP A 2 5.11 13.84 0.85
C TRP A 2 4.95 14.93 -0.22
N VAL A 3 4.73 14.56 -1.48
CA VAL A 3 4.29 15.48 -2.55
C VAL A 3 3.03 16.18 -2.06
N THR A 4 3.18 17.37 -1.46
CA THR A 4 2.05 18.18 -1.04
C THR A 4 1.73 19.14 -2.16
N GLY A 5 0.46 19.43 -2.36
CA GLY A 5 0.04 20.55 -3.21
C GLY A 5 0.24 21.90 -2.52
N HIS A 6 1.14 22.00 -1.53
CA HIS A 6 1.42 23.23 -0.82
C HIS A 6 2.72 23.85 -1.36
N ASP A 7 2.62 25.07 -1.85
CA ASP A 7 3.71 25.70 -2.61
C ASP A 7 4.96 25.93 -1.78
N TYR A 8 4.79 26.22 -0.49
CA TYR A 8 5.90 26.42 0.43
C TYR A 8 6.66 25.13 0.77
N ASP A 9 6.08 23.94 0.55
CA ASP A 9 6.78 22.69 0.80
C ASP A 9 7.73 22.33 -0.36
N TYR A 10 7.56 22.90 -1.56
CA TYR A 10 8.37 22.51 -2.74
C TYR A 10 9.85 22.86 -2.60
N GLU A 11 10.18 23.98 -1.94
CA GLU A 11 11.58 24.39 -1.74
C GLU A 11 12.35 23.39 -0.87
N GLU A 12 11.71 22.83 0.15
CA GLU A 12 12.31 21.85 1.06
C GLU A 12 12.12 20.40 0.58
N TYR A 13 11.02 20.12 -0.11
CA TYR A 13 10.60 18.78 -0.55
C TYR A 13 10.25 18.75 -2.04
N PRO A 14 11.21 19.05 -2.94
CA PRO A 14 10.94 19.03 -4.37
C PRO A 14 10.62 17.62 -4.85
N TYR A 15 9.81 17.55 -5.90
CA TYR A 15 9.37 16.30 -6.52
C TYR A 15 9.60 16.31 -8.02
N ASP A 16 9.76 15.12 -8.57
CA ASP A 16 9.81 14.84 -10.00
C ASP A 16 8.51 14.14 -10.43
N GLN A 17 8.27 14.17 -11.73
CA GLN A 17 7.18 13.44 -12.38
C GLN A 17 7.72 12.60 -13.52
N GLN A 18 7.09 11.45 -13.75
CA GLN A 18 7.26 10.67 -14.96
C GLN A 18 5.88 10.34 -15.52
N TYR A 19 5.72 10.51 -16.83
CA TYR A 19 4.51 10.16 -17.55
C TYR A 19 4.78 8.97 -18.48
N TYR A 20 3.90 7.98 -18.45
CA TYR A 20 3.96 6.79 -19.31
C TYR A 20 2.61 6.52 -19.96
N GLU A 21 2.66 5.94 -21.15
CA GLU A 21 1.51 5.33 -21.82
C GLU A 21 1.82 3.86 -22.09
N LYS A 22 0.94 2.96 -21.64
CA LYS A 22 1.15 1.52 -21.76
C LYS A 22 -0.17 0.77 -21.71
N ASN A 23 -0.38 -0.15 -22.67
CA ASN A 23 -1.55 -1.04 -22.73
C ASN A 23 -2.85 -0.32 -22.36
N ASP A 24 -3.23 0.71 -23.13
CA ASP A 24 -4.45 1.50 -22.90
C ASP A 24 -4.53 2.19 -21.52
N THR A 25 -3.38 2.54 -20.96
CA THR A 25 -3.28 3.28 -19.70
C THR A 25 -2.29 4.43 -19.83
N SER A 26 -2.71 5.63 -19.42
CA SER A 26 -1.84 6.78 -19.21
C SER A 26 -1.60 6.97 -17.71
N VAL A 27 -0.36 7.20 -17.28
CA VAL A 27 -0.02 7.29 -15.86
C VAL A 27 1.01 8.37 -15.57
N PHE A 28 0.74 9.12 -14.51
CA PHE A 28 1.71 9.95 -13.80
C PHE A 28 2.24 9.20 -12.57
N PHE A 29 3.56 9.10 -12.47
CA PHE A 29 4.25 8.77 -11.23
C PHE A 29 4.92 10.03 -10.69
N ILE A 30 4.54 10.43 -9.48
CA ILE A 30 5.10 11.60 -8.81
C ILE A 30 5.89 11.14 -7.58
N SER A 31 7.18 11.48 -7.53
CA SER A 31 8.11 11.03 -6.48
C SER A 31 8.95 12.20 -5.97
N ARG A 32 9.31 12.18 -4.68
CA ARG A 32 10.28 13.15 -4.14
C ARG A 32 11.64 13.01 -4.84
N LYS A 33 12.32 14.12 -5.08
CA LYS A 33 13.72 14.11 -5.55
C LYS A 33 14.67 13.47 -4.54
N HIS A 34 14.37 13.70 -3.26
CA HIS A 34 15.10 13.16 -2.12
C HIS A 34 14.11 12.37 -1.27
N PRO A 35 13.87 11.09 -1.60
CA PRO A 35 13.00 10.22 -0.80
C PRO A 35 13.69 9.85 0.53
N GLU A 36 12.92 9.84 1.61
CA GLU A 36 13.38 9.38 2.92
C GLU A 36 12.85 7.96 3.13
N VAL A 37 13.67 6.97 2.81
CA VAL A 37 13.26 5.55 2.86
C VAL A 37 13.10 5.13 4.32
N TYR A 38 12.03 4.40 4.59
CA TYR A 38 11.65 3.91 5.92
C TYR A 38 11.28 4.98 6.95
N THR A 39 10.91 6.19 6.52
CA THR A 39 10.41 7.23 7.42
C THR A 39 8.94 7.56 7.15
N GLU A 40 8.26 8.02 8.20
CA GLU A 40 6.90 8.55 8.10
C GLU A 40 6.79 9.99 8.59
N PHE A 41 5.95 10.77 7.91
CA PHE A 41 5.50 12.06 8.38
C PHE A 41 3.98 12.13 8.41
N ARG A 42 3.43 12.28 9.63
CA ARG A 42 1.98 12.21 9.89
C ARG A 42 1.36 10.91 9.35
N GLN A 43 1.94 9.77 9.72
CA GLN A 43 1.44 8.43 9.37
C GLN A 43 1.40 8.18 7.84
N ARG A 44 2.32 8.81 7.10
CA ARG A 44 2.48 8.64 5.65
C ARG A 44 3.94 8.43 5.34
N ALA A 45 4.24 7.41 4.55
CA ALA A 45 5.58 7.15 4.07
C ALA A 45 6.18 8.36 3.35
N GLU A 46 7.48 8.51 3.44
CA GLU A 46 8.22 9.61 2.83
C GLU A 46 9.10 9.21 1.63
N TRP A 47 8.95 7.97 1.16
CA TRP A 47 9.49 7.45 -0.11
C TRP A 47 8.41 6.72 -0.93
N GLY A 48 8.70 6.47 -2.21
CA GLY A 48 7.79 5.84 -3.18
C GLY A 48 7.28 6.83 -4.22
N ASN A 49 6.16 6.48 -4.85
CA ASN A 49 5.49 7.32 -5.84
C ASN A 49 3.99 7.40 -5.58
N ALA A 50 3.45 8.61 -5.70
CA ALA A 50 2.02 8.79 -5.91
C ALA A 50 1.73 8.45 -7.38
N THR A 51 0.79 7.55 -7.59
CA THR A 51 0.35 7.09 -8.91
C THR A 51 -1.00 7.71 -9.20
N TYR A 52 -1.11 8.42 -10.33
CA TYR A 52 -2.38 8.87 -10.87
C TYR A 52 -2.47 8.42 -12.33
N ALA A 53 -3.43 7.56 -12.64
CA ALA A 53 -3.58 6.98 -13.97
C ALA A 53 -5.01 7.10 -14.48
N ALA A 54 -5.16 7.02 -15.80
CA ALA A 54 -6.42 6.94 -16.50
C ALA A 54 -6.36 5.82 -17.55
N ARG A 55 -7.47 5.09 -17.71
CA ARG A 55 -7.66 4.24 -18.88
C ARG A 55 -7.77 5.14 -20.11
N ASN A 56 -7.09 4.75 -21.19
CA ASN A 56 -7.22 5.44 -22.47
C ASN A 56 -8.69 5.49 -22.89
N HIS A 57 -9.09 6.67 -23.35
CA HIS A 57 -10.46 6.96 -23.74
C HIS A 57 -10.43 7.89 -24.95
N THR A 58 -11.37 7.73 -25.89
CA THR A 58 -11.47 8.63 -27.03
C THR A 58 -11.93 10.01 -26.56
N GLY A 59 -11.03 10.99 -26.59
CA GLY A 59 -11.25 12.30 -25.97
C GLY A 59 -10.54 12.47 -24.63
N LEU A 60 -9.65 11.54 -24.25
CA LEU A 60 -8.72 11.73 -23.14
C LEU A 60 -7.66 12.76 -23.51
N TYR A 61 -7.50 13.74 -22.63
CA TYR A 61 -6.44 14.72 -22.64
C TYR A 61 -5.67 14.62 -21.33
N SER A 62 -4.37 14.90 -21.37
CA SER A 62 -3.53 14.84 -20.17
C SER A 62 -2.42 15.87 -20.23
N ARG A 63 -2.13 16.50 -19.10
CA ARG A 63 -1.10 17.53 -18.99
C ARG A 63 -0.44 17.52 -17.62
N ASN A 64 0.84 17.87 -17.56
CA ASN A 64 1.38 18.48 -16.35
C ASN A 64 1.94 19.88 -16.60
N ASN A 65 1.51 20.84 -15.77
CA ASN A 65 1.98 22.22 -15.80
C ASN A 65 1.63 22.92 -14.48
N ASN A 66 1.91 24.22 -14.36
CA ASN A 66 1.36 25.04 -13.30
C ASN A 66 -0.19 24.93 -13.25
N ASN A 67 -0.74 24.89 -12.04
CA ASN A 67 -2.15 24.68 -11.75
C ASN A 67 -3.05 25.75 -12.37
N VAL A 68 -2.67 27.03 -12.32
CA VAL A 68 -3.42 28.13 -12.92
C VAL A 68 -3.49 27.97 -14.42
N VAL A 69 -2.37 27.65 -15.06
CA VAL A 69 -2.31 27.42 -16.52
C VAL A 69 -3.22 26.25 -16.91
N THR A 70 -3.08 25.11 -16.22
CA THR A 70 -3.84 23.89 -16.51
C THR A 70 -5.34 24.10 -16.30
N HIS A 71 -5.73 24.73 -15.18
CA HIS A 71 -7.13 25.01 -14.89
C HIS A 71 -7.74 26.04 -15.84
N THR A 72 -7.00 27.10 -16.20
CA THR A 72 -7.47 28.12 -17.15
C THR A 72 -7.73 27.52 -18.52
N GLU A 73 -6.80 26.70 -19.03
CA GLU A 73 -6.97 26.00 -20.31
C GLU A 73 -8.24 25.13 -20.31
N PHE A 74 -8.45 24.37 -19.23
CA PHE A 74 -9.64 23.53 -19.10
C PHE A 74 -10.93 24.34 -19.03
N ILE A 75 -10.94 25.44 -18.27
CA ILE A 75 -12.11 26.33 -18.16
C ILE A 75 -12.45 26.97 -19.51
N ASP A 76 -11.44 27.42 -20.25
CA ASP A 76 -11.63 28.16 -21.50
C ASP A 76 -12.02 27.26 -22.68
N THR A 77 -11.54 26.01 -22.69
CA THR A 77 -11.65 25.13 -23.87
C THR A 77 -12.42 23.83 -23.61
N GLY A 78 -12.62 23.44 -22.35
CA GLY A 78 -13.12 22.12 -21.96
C GLY A 78 -12.13 20.98 -22.23
N LYS A 79 -10.89 21.29 -22.63
CA LYS A 79 -9.87 20.33 -23.07
C LYS A 79 -8.51 20.70 -22.46
N LEU A 80 -7.53 19.81 -22.60
CA LEU A 80 -6.15 20.08 -22.21
C LEU A 80 -5.21 19.79 -23.38
N SER A 81 -4.12 20.55 -23.50
CA SER A 81 -3.02 20.19 -24.37
C SER A 81 -2.34 18.90 -23.90
N PHE A 82 -1.84 18.08 -24.82
CA PHE A 82 -1.02 16.92 -24.49
C PHE A 82 0.44 17.35 -24.31
N ASP A 83 0.84 17.61 -23.06
CA ASP A 83 2.15 18.15 -22.70
C ASP A 83 2.62 17.62 -21.35
N HIS A 84 3.80 16.99 -21.34
CA HIS A 84 4.38 16.33 -20.17
C HIS A 84 5.83 16.77 -19.92
N GLY A 85 6.00 17.98 -19.40
CA GLY A 85 7.31 18.57 -19.10
C GLY A 85 7.88 18.19 -17.72
N PRO A 86 9.16 18.49 -17.44
CA PRO A 86 9.72 18.34 -16.10
C PRO A 86 9.00 19.26 -15.09
N VAL A 87 9.02 18.87 -13.82
CA VAL A 87 8.58 19.72 -12.70
C VAL A 87 9.68 20.75 -12.39
N LEU A 88 9.37 22.04 -12.56
CA LEU A 88 10.35 23.14 -12.45
C LEU A 88 10.03 24.16 -11.35
N GLY A 89 9.01 23.94 -10.54
CA GLY A 89 8.56 24.87 -9.51
C GLY A 89 7.42 24.30 -8.66
N PRO A 90 6.84 25.10 -7.75
CA PRO A 90 5.65 24.72 -6.99
C PRO A 90 4.39 24.69 -7.89
N ASP A 91 3.21 24.51 -7.28
CA ASP A 91 1.92 24.68 -7.95
C ASP A 91 1.67 23.78 -9.16
N ASN A 92 2.21 22.55 -9.23
CA ASN A 92 1.97 21.68 -10.39
C ASN A 92 0.60 20.99 -10.31
N SER A 93 -0.08 20.91 -11.44
CA SER A 93 -1.23 20.05 -11.67
C SER A 93 -0.82 18.88 -12.57
N PHE A 94 -1.22 17.67 -12.19
CA PHE A 94 -1.09 16.45 -12.98
C PHE A 94 -2.50 16.03 -13.37
N ALA A 95 -2.90 16.36 -14.59
CA ALA A 95 -4.31 16.39 -14.95
C ALA A 95 -4.63 15.38 -16.05
N PHE A 96 -5.81 14.77 -15.91
CA PHE A 96 -6.54 14.10 -16.97
C PHE A 96 -7.87 14.82 -17.15
N ALA A 97 -8.30 14.96 -18.41
CA ALA A 97 -9.62 15.48 -18.79
C ALA A 97 -10.23 14.57 -19.86
N VAL A 98 -11.54 14.35 -19.81
CA VAL A 98 -12.24 13.45 -20.74
C VAL A 98 -13.37 14.20 -21.43
N ASP A 99 -13.32 14.26 -22.76
CA ASP A 99 -14.38 14.77 -23.62
C ASP A 99 -15.32 13.64 -24.04
N PHE A 100 -16.44 13.51 -23.33
CA PHE A 100 -17.47 12.50 -23.62
C PHE A 100 -18.27 12.76 -24.90
N ASP A 101 -18.18 13.97 -25.46
CA ASP A 101 -18.83 14.32 -26.74
C ASP A 101 -17.92 14.02 -27.94
N ALA A 102 -16.66 13.59 -27.69
CA ALA A 102 -15.76 13.17 -28.75
C ALA A 102 -16.37 12.02 -29.57
N LYS A 103 -16.14 12.06 -30.89
CA LYS A 103 -16.70 11.06 -31.79
C LYS A 103 -16.13 9.68 -31.44
N HIS A 104 -17.01 8.72 -31.13
CA HIS A 104 -16.67 7.37 -30.65
C HIS A 104 -16.14 7.31 -29.21
N ALA A 105 -16.40 8.34 -28.39
CA ALA A 105 -16.20 8.29 -26.95
C ALA A 105 -17.03 7.19 -26.28
N ASP A 106 -16.40 6.46 -25.36
CA ASP A 106 -17.11 5.61 -24.40
C ASP A 106 -17.86 6.48 -23.39
N LYS A 107 -18.80 5.89 -22.65
CA LYS A 107 -19.70 6.62 -21.74
C LYS A 107 -19.17 6.72 -20.30
N ASP A 108 -18.07 6.06 -20.01
CA ASP A 108 -17.42 6.02 -18.73
C ASP A 108 -15.94 6.37 -18.87
N ALA A 109 -15.33 6.73 -17.75
CA ALA A 109 -13.91 6.95 -17.63
C ALA A 109 -13.42 6.27 -16.35
N LEU A 110 -12.25 5.64 -16.42
CA LEU A 110 -11.64 4.97 -15.28
C LEU A 110 -10.37 5.71 -14.89
N PHE A 111 -10.31 6.12 -13.62
CA PHE A 111 -9.14 6.72 -13.00
C PHE A 111 -8.63 5.83 -11.87
N VAL A 112 -7.33 5.87 -11.64
CA VAL A 112 -6.64 5.13 -10.58
C VAL A 112 -5.81 6.10 -9.77
N VAL A 113 -5.94 6.01 -8.45
CA VAL A 113 -5.09 6.70 -7.50
C VAL A 113 -4.42 5.64 -6.64
N GLY A 114 -3.10 5.70 -6.55
CA GLY A 114 -2.32 4.71 -5.82
C GLY A 114 -1.09 5.31 -5.18
N HIS A 115 -0.48 4.52 -4.30
CA HIS A 115 0.81 4.81 -3.71
C HIS A 115 1.64 3.54 -3.74
N MET A 116 2.74 3.56 -4.50
CA MET A 116 3.61 2.40 -4.66
C MET A 116 4.96 2.71 -4.03
N ARG A 117 5.46 1.78 -3.22
CA ARG A 117 6.74 1.91 -2.53
C ARG A 117 7.64 0.75 -2.88
N THR A 118 8.93 0.98 -2.83
CA THR A 118 9.92 -0.09 -2.91
C THR A 118 11.19 0.45 -2.25
N PRO A 119 11.74 -0.21 -1.22
CA PRO A 119 11.17 -1.34 -0.46
C PRO A 119 9.92 -0.96 0.38
N TYR A 120 9.28 -1.93 1.03
CA TYR A 120 8.08 -1.74 1.87
C TYR A 120 8.38 -1.78 3.37
N VAL A 121 9.12 -2.79 3.81
CA VAL A 121 9.42 -3.03 5.24
C VAL A 121 10.92 -3.25 5.40
N ASN A 122 11.47 -2.68 6.46
CA ASN A 122 12.84 -2.91 6.91
C ASN A 122 12.81 -3.97 8.00
N TYR A 123 13.17 -5.22 7.70
CA TYR A 123 12.97 -6.35 8.62
C TYR A 123 14.27 -6.85 9.23
N ILE A 124 14.28 -7.02 10.56
CA ILE A 124 15.38 -7.66 11.26
C ILE A 124 15.44 -9.17 10.96
N ARG A 125 16.62 -9.64 10.55
CA ARG A 125 16.93 -11.07 10.36
C ARG A 125 18.16 -11.46 11.17
N ALA A 126 18.11 -12.59 11.85
CA ALA A 126 19.31 -13.17 12.45
C ALA A 126 20.28 -13.68 11.37
N LYS A 127 21.58 -13.45 11.57
CA LYS A 127 22.62 -14.01 10.69
C LYS A 127 22.73 -15.52 10.82
N HIS A 128 22.51 -16.03 12.02
CA HIS A 128 22.55 -17.45 12.37
C HIS A 128 21.37 -17.77 13.28
N PRO A 129 20.16 -17.95 12.73
CA PRO A 129 18.96 -18.19 13.52
C PRO A 129 19.11 -19.47 14.37
N GLY A 130 18.57 -19.42 15.60
CA GLY A 130 18.64 -20.48 16.59
C GLY A 130 18.74 -19.89 18.00
N THR A 131 18.79 -20.73 19.03
CA THR A 131 18.56 -20.30 20.42
C THR A 131 19.54 -19.27 21.02
N ASN A 132 20.61 -18.87 20.32
CA ASN A 132 21.64 -17.95 20.82
C ASN A 132 22.24 -17.05 19.70
N SER A 133 21.46 -16.61 18.72
CA SER A 133 22.00 -15.62 17.77
C SER A 133 22.40 -14.35 18.50
N THR A 134 23.57 -13.80 18.16
CA THR A 134 24.08 -12.54 18.73
C THR A 134 24.26 -11.46 17.67
N LYS A 135 23.87 -11.75 16.42
CA LYS A 135 24.04 -10.84 15.28
C LYS A 135 22.82 -10.88 14.39
N SER A 136 22.36 -9.70 14.02
CA SER A 136 21.30 -9.47 13.06
C SER A 136 21.79 -8.66 11.86
N TYR A 137 20.94 -8.55 10.86
CA TYR A 137 21.04 -7.60 9.76
C TYR A 137 19.63 -7.13 9.39
N GLN A 138 19.56 -6.01 8.68
CA GLN A 138 18.33 -5.47 8.15
C GLN A 138 18.12 -5.96 6.72
N GLU A 139 16.95 -6.53 6.44
CA GLU A 139 16.54 -7.06 5.15
C GLU A 139 15.43 -6.19 4.57
N ASP A 140 15.66 -5.65 3.37
CA ASP A 140 14.60 -5.03 2.58
C ASP A 140 13.56 -6.07 2.18
N ARG A 141 12.30 -5.79 2.53
CA ARG A 141 11.14 -6.55 2.10
C ARG A 141 10.42 -5.79 0.99
N TYR A 142 10.10 -6.48 -0.09
CA TYR A 142 9.53 -5.90 -1.30
C TYR A 142 8.08 -6.33 -1.48
N GLY A 143 7.26 -5.56 -2.19
CA GLY A 143 5.84 -5.88 -2.38
C GLY A 143 5.69 -7.19 -3.17
N TYR A 144 4.78 -8.06 -2.74
CA TYR A 144 4.56 -9.36 -3.40
C TYR A 144 4.20 -9.22 -4.89
N TRP A 145 3.52 -8.14 -5.27
CA TRP A 145 3.22 -7.82 -6.67
C TRP A 145 4.48 -7.70 -7.56
N GLN A 146 5.64 -7.36 -6.98
CA GLN A 146 6.91 -7.29 -7.71
C GLN A 146 7.40 -8.66 -8.19
N THR A 147 6.87 -9.76 -7.64
CA THR A 147 7.12 -11.11 -8.17
C THR A 147 6.60 -11.30 -9.60
N GLU A 148 5.55 -10.59 -9.98
CA GLU A 148 4.92 -10.67 -11.30
C GLU A 148 5.39 -9.54 -12.24
N PHE A 149 5.57 -8.32 -11.71
CA PHE A 149 5.87 -7.13 -12.53
C PHE A 149 7.32 -6.63 -12.44
N GLY A 150 8.11 -7.16 -11.51
CA GLY A 150 9.46 -6.66 -11.24
C GLY A 150 9.46 -5.21 -10.75
N ASP A 151 10.44 -4.43 -11.22
CA ASP A 151 10.61 -3.01 -10.85
C ASP A 151 9.87 -2.05 -11.80
N LYS A 152 9.10 -2.58 -12.76
CA LYS A 152 8.39 -1.78 -13.78
C LYS A 152 7.00 -1.43 -13.29
N LEU A 153 6.87 -0.26 -12.66
CA LEU A 153 5.62 0.20 -12.09
C LEU A 153 4.52 0.36 -13.14
N GLU A 154 4.89 0.79 -14.35
CA GLU A 154 3.97 0.97 -15.45
C GLU A 154 3.34 -0.35 -15.93
N ASP A 155 4.04 -1.50 -15.77
CA ASP A 155 3.45 -2.82 -16.03
C ASP A 155 2.35 -3.16 -15.01
N ALA A 156 2.63 -2.91 -13.71
CA ALA A 156 1.69 -3.19 -12.63
C ALA A 156 0.43 -2.32 -12.72
N VAL A 157 0.59 -1.02 -13.00
CA VAL A 157 -0.54 -0.09 -13.16
C VAL A 157 -1.37 -0.42 -14.39
N ALA A 158 -0.73 -0.73 -15.52
CA ALA A 158 -1.44 -1.15 -16.72
C ALA A 158 -2.25 -2.43 -16.48
N PHE A 159 -1.70 -3.41 -15.76
CA PHE A 159 -2.46 -4.59 -15.36
C PHE A 159 -3.67 -4.21 -14.48
N PHE A 160 -3.46 -3.39 -13.45
CA PHE A 160 -4.53 -2.99 -12.53
C PHE A 160 -5.70 -2.26 -13.23
N VAL A 161 -5.39 -1.35 -14.17
CA VAL A 161 -6.41 -0.62 -14.94
C VAL A 161 -7.19 -1.55 -15.88
N ASN A 162 -6.51 -2.50 -16.52
CA ASN A 162 -7.13 -3.40 -17.48
C ASN A 162 -7.88 -4.56 -16.81
N ASP A 163 -7.53 -4.94 -15.58
CA ASP A 163 -8.23 -5.97 -14.80
C ASP A 163 -9.39 -5.41 -13.94
N PHE A 164 -9.69 -4.12 -14.03
CA PHE A 164 -10.70 -3.45 -13.20
C PHE A 164 -12.05 -4.18 -13.16
N ASP A 165 -12.56 -4.65 -14.29
CA ASP A 165 -13.87 -5.31 -14.33
C ASP A 165 -13.87 -6.65 -13.58
N SER A 166 -12.79 -7.43 -13.72
CA SER A 166 -12.58 -8.67 -12.97
C SER A 166 -12.44 -8.39 -11.47
N ALA A 167 -11.59 -7.42 -11.11
CA ALA A 167 -11.34 -7.03 -9.73
C ALA A 167 -12.61 -6.53 -9.05
N LEU A 168 -13.41 -5.70 -9.74
CA LEU A 168 -14.69 -5.21 -9.26
C LEU A 168 -15.72 -6.33 -9.08
N ALA A 169 -15.78 -7.28 -10.03
CA ALA A 169 -16.66 -8.44 -9.92
C ALA A 169 -16.30 -9.31 -8.70
N ASN A 170 -15.02 -9.57 -8.48
CA ASN A 170 -14.54 -10.33 -7.32
C ASN A 170 -14.81 -9.59 -6.00
N ALA A 171 -14.56 -8.27 -5.95
CA ALA A 171 -14.84 -7.44 -4.79
C ALA A 171 -16.34 -7.45 -4.44
N LYS A 172 -17.21 -7.28 -5.42
CA LYS A 172 -18.67 -7.34 -5.23
C LYS A 172 -19.14 -8.71 -4.75
N ALA A 173 -18.56 -9.79 -5.27
CA ALA A 173 -18.89 -11.15 -4.85
C ALA A 173 -18.52 -11.37 -3.38
N PHE A 174 -17.31 -10.95 -2.98
CA PHE A 174 -16.85 -11.08 -1.60
C PHE A 174 -17.63 -10.17 -0.64
N ASP A 175 -17.91 -8.92 -1.02
CA ASP A 175 -18.75 -7.99 -0.23
C ASP A 175 -20.14 -8.56 0.01
N LYS A 176 -20.73 -9.19 -1.03
CA LYS A 176 -22.03 -9.85 -0.92
C LYS A 176 -21.97 -11.03 0.04
N GLN A 177 -20.93 -11.85 -0.03
CA GLN A 177 -20.75 -12.98 0.88
C GLN A 177 -20.67 -12.50 2.35
N VAL A 178 -19.82 -11.51 2.63
CA VAL A 178 -19.69 -10.92 3.97
C VAL A 178 -21.02 -10.35 4.46
N LEU A 179 -21.76 -9.64 3.60
CA LEU A 179 -23.08 -9.11 3.94
C LEU A 179 -24.06 -10.24 4.34
N GLU A 180 -24.15 -11.29 3.52
CA GLU A 180 -25.10 -12.38 3.73
C GLU A 180 -24.75 -13.20 4.98
N ASP A 181 -23.48 -13.55 5.16
CA ASP A 181 -23.00 -14.35 6.29
C ASP A 181 -23.14 -13.57 7.61
N SER A 182 -22.80 -12.28 7.63
CA SER A 182 -22.99 -11.44 8.82
C SER A 182 -24.47 -11.30 9.20
N ARG A 183 -25.38 -11.09 8.24
CA ARG A 183 -26.82 -11.04 8.54
C ARG A 183 -27.29 -12.36 9.13
N ALA A 184 -26.87 -13.48 8.55
CA ALA A 184 -27.27 -14.81 9.01
C ALA A 184 -26.76 -15.10 10.43
N ALA A 185 -25.55 -14.66 10.79
CA ALA A 185 -24.93 -14.88 12.09
C ALA A 185 -25.76 -14.36 13.27
N VAL A 186 -26.61 -13.34 13.05
CA VAL A 186 -27.47 -12.73 14.08
C VAL A 186 -28.97 -12.89 13.81
N GLY A 187 -29.36 -13.77 12.88
CA GLY A 187 -30.76 -14.10 12.60
C GLY A 187 -31.48 -13.17 11.60
N GLY A 188 -30.75 -12.27 10.93
CA GLY A 188 -31.27 -11.39 9.89
C GLY A 188 -32.05 -10.17 10.38
N GLY A 189 -32.91 -9.63 9.52
CA GLY A 189 -33.70 -8.42 9.80
C GLY A 189 -32.82 -7.17 10.02
N GLU A 190 -33.37 -6.18 10.72
CA GLU A 190 -32.71 -4.89 10.98
C GLU A 190 -31.40 -5.05 11.79
N VAL A 191 -31.38 -5.95 12.77
CA VAL A 191 -30.17 -6.25 13.56
C VAL A 191 -29.09 -6.87 12.66
N GLY A 192 -29.47 -7.75 11.74
CA GLY A 192 -28.57 -8.30 10.73
C GLY A 192 -28.00 -7.23 9.81
N ASP A 193 -28.80 -6.28 9.36
CA ASP A 193 -28.36 -5.20 8.48
C ASP A 193 -27.35 -4.29 9.20
N GLN A 194 -27.59 -3.96 10.49
CA GLN A 194 -26.68 -3.18 11.31
C GLN A 194 -25.36 -3.92 11.59
N TYR A 195 -25.43 -5.21 11.93
CA TYR A 195 -24.24 -6.03 12.17
C TYR A 195 -23.40 -6.21 10.91
N ALA A 196 -24.04 -6.44 9.75
CA ALA A 196 -23.35 -6.52 8.48
C ALA A 196 -22.61 -5.22 8.13
N ALA A 197 -23.23 -4.05 8.35
CA ALA A 197 -22.57 -2.77 8.12
C ALA A 197 -21.28 -2.61 8.95
N ILE A 198 -21.30 -3.04 10.22
CA ILE A 198 -20.11 -3.02 11.09
C ILE A 198 -19.04 -3.96 10.54
N THR A 199 -19.39 -5.23 10.28
CA THR A 199 -18.42 -6.23 9.82
C THR A 199 -17.77 -5.89 8.48
N GLN A 200 -18.54 -5.34 7.52
CA GLN A 200 -18.01 -4.92 6.22
C GLN A 200 -17.00 -3.77 6.34
N LEU A 201 -17.23 -2.83 7.27
CA LEU A 201 -16.29 -1.75 7.55
C LEU A 201 -15.05 -2.25 8.30
N SER A 202 -15.23 -3.09 9.32
CA SER A 202 -14.13 -3.71 10.08
C SER A 202 -13.19 -4.50 9.18
N LEU A 203 -13.74 -5.27 8.22
CA LEU A 203 -12.95 -6.03 7.26
C LEU A 203 -12.06 -5.12 6.39
N ARG A 204 -12.61 -4.00 5.90
CA ARG A 204 -11.83 -3.03 5.10
C ARG A 204 -10.69 -2.43 5.90
N GLN A 205 -10.97 -2.04 7.15
CA GLN A 205 -9.96 -1.48 8.03
C GLN A 205 -8.86 -2.49 8.35
N ALA A 206 -9.23 -3.73 8.67
CA ALA A 206 -8.30 -4.82 8.98
C ALA A 206 -7.35 -5.15 7.82
N PHE A 207 -7.86 -5.20 6.59
CA PHE A 207 -7.03 -5.55 5.43
C PHE A 207 -6.15 -4.38 4.95
N ALA A 208 -6.53 -3.14 5.24
CA ALA A 208 -5.78 -1.95 4.84
C ALA A 208 -4.45 -1.78 5.61
N THR A 209 -4.22 -2.56 6.68
CA THR A 209 -3.03 -2.46 7.52
C THR A 209 -1.88 -3.37 7.08
N PHE A 210 -2.10 -4.26 6.11
CA PHE A 210 -1.12 -5.27 5.72
C PHE A 210 -0.15 -4.80 4.64
N GLU A 211 1.11 -5.18 4.82
CA GLU A 211 2.09 -5.26 3.75
C GLU A 211 2.35 -6.73 3.43
N ILE A 212 2.00 -7.16 2.21
CA ILE A 212 2.32 -8.50 1.72
C ILE A 212 3.67 -8.42 1.01
N THR A 213 4.69 -9.05 1.60
CA THR A 213 6.08 -8.83 1.19
C THR A 213 6.84 -10.11 0.84
N VAL A 214 7.92 -9.95 0.07
CA VAL A 214 8.88 -11.00 -0.31
C VAL A 214 10.33 -10.51 -0.17
N SER A 215 11.28 -11.41 0.00
CA SER A 215 12.72 -11.09 -0.11
C SER A 215 13.19 -11.08 -1.58
N LYS A 216 14.47 -10.76 -1.76
CA LYS A 216 15.23 -11.09 -2.97
C LYS A 216 16.22 -12.21 -2.70
N ASP A 217 16.38 -13.12 -3.67
CA ASP A 217 17.42 -14.14 -3.63
C ASP A 217 18.83 -13.58 -3.89
N SER A 218 19.86 -14.43 -3.84
CA SER A 218 21.26 -14.04 -4.08
C SER A 218 21.56 -13.54 -5.50
N LYS A 219 20.61 -13.66 -6.42
CA LYS A 219 20.66 -13.13 -7.79
C LYS A 219 19.74 -11.91 -7.97
N SER A 220 19.30 -11.30 -6.86
CA SER A 220 18.40 -10.15 -6.81
C SER A 220 17.03 -10.39 -7.44
N ARG A 221 16.56 -11.65 -7.48
CA ARG A 221 15.21 -12.00 -7.98
C ARG A 221 14.23 -12.07 -6.82
N TYR A 222 13.00 -11.62 -7.03
CA TYR A 222 11.94 -11.70 -6.03
C TYR A 222 11.65 -13.15 -5.63
N ASN A 223 11.66 -13.42 -4.33
CA ASN A 223 11.57 -14.76 -3.76
C ASN A 223 10.17 -15.03 -3.20
N LYS A 224 9.30 -15.59 -4.06
CA LYS A 224 7.90 -15.87 -3.73
C LYS A 224 7.72 -16.89 -2.59
N THR A 225 8.69 -17.77 -2.37
CA THR A 225 8.59 -18.78 -1.29
C THR A 225 8.89 -18.22 0.08
N ASP A 226 9.47 -17.03 0.16
CA ASP A 226 9.70 -16.30 1.40
C ASP A 226 8.71 -15.13 1.49
N THR A 227 7.42 -15.46 1.49
CA THR A 227 6.33 -14.49 1.65
C THR A 227 6.08 -14.25 3.13
N LEU A 228 6.07 -12.98 3.52
CA LEU A 228 5.80 -12.53 4.89
C LEU A 228 4.78 -11.39 4.85
N LEU A 229 3.84 -11.40 5.78
CA LEU A 229 2.91 -10.30 6.02
C LEU A 229 3.35 -9.51 7.24
N PHE A 230 3.30 -8.19 7.13
CA PHE A 230 3.46 -7.29 8.27
C PHE A 230 2.20 -6.47 8.43
N LEU A 231 1.78 -6.25 9.68
CA LEU A 231 0.65 -5.36 10.00
C LEU A 231 1.21 -4.07 10.59
N LYS A 232 0.61 -2.93 10.23
CA LYS A 232 0.76 -1.68 10.98
C LYS A 232 -0.42 -1.52 11.92
N GLU A 233 -0.16 -1.37 13.21
CA GLU A 233 -1.19 -0.96 14.16
C GLU A 233 -1.61 0.49 13.86
N ILE A 234 -2.91 0.72 13.77
CA ILE A 234 -3.49 2.02 13.43
C ILE A 234 -4.24 2.59 14.62
N SER A 235 -4.34 3.92 14.67
CA SER A 235 -4.96 4.68 15.76
C SER A 235 -4.18 4.69 17.10
N SER A 236 -2.92 4.25 17.10
CA SER A 236 -1.98 4.29 18.23
C SER A 236 -0.62 4.89 17.82
N ASN A 237 0.49 4.30 18.28
CA ASN A 237 1.89 4.68 18.03
C ASN A 237 2.47 4.11 16.73
N GLY A 238 1.79 3.18 16.06
CA GLY A 238 2.23 2.64 14.77
C GLY A 238 3.13 1.42 14.86
N ASP A 239 2.99 0.63 15.93
CA ASP A 239 3.76 -0.60 16.13
C ASP A 239 3.49 -1.63 15.02
N MET A 240 4.51 -2.45 14.75
CA MET A 240 4.51 -3.42 13.66
C MET A 240 4.21 -4.81 14.15
N SER A 241 3.21 -5.44 13.55
CA SER A 241 2.85 -6.84 13.81
C SER A 241 2.59 -7.09 15.29
N THR A 242 1.86 -6.16 15.93
CA THR A 242 1.48 -6.24 17.34
C THR A 242 0.66 -7.50 17.61
N VAL A 243 1.11 -8.32 18.55
CA VAL A 243 0.56 -9.67 18.80
C VAL A 243 -0.87 -9.61 19.35
N ASP A 244 -1.12 -8.71 20.31
CA ASP A 244 -2.42 -8.49 20.93
C ASP A 244 -3.44 -7.85 19.97
N VAL A 245 -2.99 -7.20 18.89
CA VAL A 245 -3.83 -6.76 17.76
C VAL A 245 -4.13 -7.89 16.78
N ILE A 246 -3.17 -8.80 16.57
CA ILE A 246 -3.39 -9.98 15.72
C ILE A 246 -4.43 -10.93 16.35
N PHE A 247 -4.47 -11.04 17.68
CA PHE A 247 -5.42 -11.90 18.38
C PHE A 247 -6.90 -11.60 18.07
N PRO A 248 -7.43 -10.38 18.20
CA PRO A 248 -8.81 -10.04 17.81
C PRO A 248 -9.02 -10.01 16.30
N LEU A 249 -7.96 -9.92 15.50
CA LEU A 249 -7.98 -9.99 14.03
C LEU A 249 -8.07 -11.42 13.50
N PHE A 250 -7.64 -12.42 14.27
CA PHE A 250 -7.64 -13.84 13.93
C PHE A 250 -8.94 -14.36 13.28
N PRO A 251 -10.15 -14.04 13.79
CA PRO A 251 -11.39 -14.54 13.20
C PRO A 251 -11.61 -14.04 11.77
N LEU A 252 -11.27 -12.77 11.49
CA LEU A 252 -11.40 -12.18 10.16
C LEU A 252 -10.44 -12.81 9.16
N LEU A 253 -9.18 -13.03 9.58
CA LEU A 253 -8.18 -13.69 8.74
C LEU A 253 -8.57 -15.14 8.44
N SER A 254 -9.01 -15.87 9.46
CA SER A 254 -9.47 -17.25 9.30
C SER A 254 -10.68 -17.38 8.39
N TYR A 255 -11.61 -16.41 8.47
CA TYR A 255 -12.78 -16.34 7.59
C TYR A 255 -12.39 -16.05 6.13
N ALA A 256 -11.49 -15.09 5.90
CA ALA A 256 -11.14 -14.65 4.56
C ALA A 256 -10.12 -15.58 3.87
N ASN A 257 -8.98 -15.82 4.51
CA ASN A 257 -7.95 -16.75 4.06
C ASN A 257 -6.97 -17.08 5.22
N PRO A 258 -7.00 -18.30 5.78
CA PRO A 258 -6.15 -18.67 6.92
C PRO A 258 -4.64 -18.64 6.61
N ASP A 259 -4.25 -18.66 5.34
CA ASP A 259 -2.83 -18.49 4.96
C ASP A 259 -2.30 -17.10 5.35
N LEU A 260 -3.16 -16.07 5.34
CA LEU A 260 -2.76 -14.71 5.74
C LEU A 260 -2.36 -14.66 7.23
N LEU A 261 -3.07 -15.40 8.08
CA LEU A 261 -2.72 -15.50 9.49
C LEU A 261 -1.36 -16.18 9.67
N ARG A 262 -1.11 -17.28 8.94
CA ARG A 262 0.19 -17.95 8.98
C ARG A 262 1.29 -16.95 8.60
N ASP A 263 1.15 -16.31 7.44
CA ASP A 263 2.18 -15.43 6.89
C ASP A 263 2.36 -14.15 7.73
N LEU A 264 1.34 -13.72 8.48
CA LEU A 264 1.40 -12.61 9.43
C LEU A 264 2.09 -12.98 10.76
N MET A 265 1.95 -14.24 11.20
CA MET A 265 2.62 -14.74 12.42
C MET A 265 4.09 -15.14 12.17
N LEU A 266 4.45 -15.49 10.93
CA LEU A 266 5.80 -15.95 10.59
C LEU A 266 6.90 -14.96 11.00
N PRO A 267 6.83 -13.63 10.74
CA PRO A 267 7.89 -12.70 11.15
C PRO A 267 8.12 -12.67 12.67
N ILE A 268 7.05 -12.84 13.46
CA ILE A 268 7.11 -12.89 14.93
C ILE A 268 7.81 -14.16 15.38
N PHE A 269 7.46 -15.32 14.80
CA PHE A 269 8.09 -16.59 15.12
C PHE A 269 9.56 -16.61 14.70
N GLU A 270 9.87 -16.15 13.49
CA GLU A 270 11.24 -16.04 13.00
C GLU A 270 12.10 -15.17 13.92
N TYR A 271 11.57 -14.04 14.40
CA TYR A 271 12.29 -13.16 15.33
C TYR A 271 12.41 -13.79 16.72
N THR A 272 11.35 -14.36 17.27
CA THR A 272 11.34 -14.96 18.62
C THR A 272 12.24 -16.20 18.68
N GLU A 273 12.22 -17.07 17.66
CA GLU A 273 13.06 -18.26 17.57
C GLU A 273 14.51 -17.94 17.17
N SER A 274 14.78 -16.71 16.76
CA SER A 274 16.12 -16.29 16.33
C SER A 274 17.15 -16.24 17.47
N GLY A 275 16.71 -16.22 18.73
CA GLY A 275 17.55 -16.02 19.91
C GLY A 275 18.01 -14.58 20.12
N LEU A 276 17.53 -13.62 19.32
CA LEU A 276 17.83 -12.19 19.47
C LEU A 276 17.00 -11.54 20.59
N TYR A 277 15.75 -11.95 20.75
CA TYR A 277 14.87 -11.43 21.80
C TYR A 277 15.23 -12.04 23.16
N PRO A 278 15.59 -11.23 24.18
CA PRO A 278 16.17 -11.74 25.43
C PRO A 278 15.12 -12.15 26.47
N ASN A 279 13.86 -11.73 26.33
CA ASN A 279 12.80 -12.01 27.29
C ASN A 279 12.24 -13.43 27.12
N LYS A 280 11.56 -13.93 28.17
CA LYS A 280 11.01 -15.30 28.21
C LYS A 280 9.51 -15.38 27.90
N TRP A 281 8.89 -14.25 27.59
CA TRP A 281 7.49 -14.12 27.18
C TRP A 281 7.41 -13.78 25.69
N CYS A 282 6.21 -13.65 25.13
CA CYS A 282 6.04 -13.26 23.74
C CYS A 282 6.49 -11.81 23.53
N VAL A 283 7.11 -11.51 22.39
CA VAL A 283 7.38 -10.12 22.01
C VAL A 283 6.05 -9.42 21.72
N HIS A 284 5.90 -8.16 22.15
CA HIS A 284 4.70 -7.38 21.87
C HIS A 284 4.52 -7.09 20.37
N ASP A 285 5.58 -6.57 19.75
CA ASP A 285 5.62 -6.09 18.37
C ASP A 285 7.04 -6.24 17.79
N LEU A 286 7.24 -5.89 16.53
CA LEU A 286 8.55 -5.95 15.87
C LEU A 286 9.22 -4.59 15.68
N GLY A 287 8.75 -3.53 16.31
CA GLY A 287 9.22 -2.15 16.17
C GLY A 287 8.14 -1.23 15.62
N VAL A 288 8.54 -0.07 15.10
CA VAL A 288 7.60 0.97 14.64
C VAL A 288 7.60 1.06 13.13
N TYR A 289 6.40 1.05 12.53
CA TYR A 289 6.23 1.05 11.09
C TYR A 289 6.97 2.20 10.41
N PRO A 290 7.70 1.95 9.32
CA PRO A 290 7.83 0.71 8.53
C PRO A 290 9.05 -0.16 8.91
N ASN A 291 9.64 0.07 10.10
CA ASN A 291 10.84 -0.59 10.57
C ASN A 291 10.52 -1.68 11.58
N ALA A 292 10.59 -2.93 11.13
CA ALA A 292 10.50 -4.10 11.97
C ALA A 292 11.89 -4.44 12.55
N PHE A 293 12.42 -3.60 13.45
CA PHE A 293 13.75 -3.74 14.05
C PHE A 293 13.87 -4.76 15.17
N GLY A 294 12.75 -5.21 15.74
CA GLY A 294 12.72 -6.02 16.95
C GLY A 294 13.20 -5.26 18.18
N HIS A 295 13.30 -5.99 19.28
CA HIS A 295 13.63 -5.51 20.62
C HIS A 295 14.77 -6.34 21.21
N ASP A 296 15.94 -6.32 20.55
CA ASP A 296 17.13 -7.09 20.97
C ASP A 296 17.65 -6.66 22.36
N ASP A 297 17.24 -5.49 22.83
CA ASP A 297 17.50 -4.96 24.17
C ASP A 297 16.47 -5.44 25.22
N GLY A 298 15.39 -6.10 24.79
CA GLY A 298 14.30 -6.58 25.63
C GLY A 298 13.35 -5.49 26.13
N ASN A 299 13.41 -4.27 25.58
CA ASN A 299 12.59 -3.13 26.01
C ASN A 299 11.34 -2.94 25.15
N ASP A 300 10.60 -4.01 24.91
CA ASP A 300 9.25 -3.94 24.33
C ASP A 300 8.17 -3.69 25.41
N GLU A 301 6.91 -3.56 24.99
CA GLU A 301 5.79 -3.54 25.93
C GLU A 301 5.70 -4.89 26.69
N PRO A 302 5.70 -4.92 28.03
CA PRO A 302 5.75 -6.18 28.76
C PRO A 302 4.48 -7.04 28.63
N MET A 303 4.55 -8.12 27.84
CA MET A 303 3.45 -9.07 27.63
C MET A 303 3.59 -10.35 28.48
N GLN A 304 3.69 -10.21 29.79
CA GLN A 304 4.03 -11.34 30.68
C GLN A 304 2.92 -12.39 30.86
N VAL A 305 1.69 -12.09 30.43
CA VAL A 305 0.47 -12.88 30.76
C VAL A 305 -0.31 -13.32 29.51
N GLU A 306 0.16 -12.97 28.30
CA GLU A 306 -0.42 -13.45 27.04
C GLU A 306 0.17 -14.78 26.56
#